data_AF-A0A3L7CTR8-F1
#
_entry.id   AF-A0A3L7CTR8-F1
#
_cell.length_a   1.000
_cell.length_b   1.000
_cell.length_c   1.000
_cell.angle_alpha   90.00
_cell.angle_beta   90.00
_cell.angle_gamma   90.00
#
_symmetry.space_group_name_H-M   'P 1'
#
loop_
_entity.id
_entity.type
_entity.pdbx_description
1 polymer ?
#
loop_
_entity_poly.entity_id
_entity_poly.type
_entity_poly.pdbx_seq_one_letter_code
_entity_poly.pdbx_strand_id
1 'polypeptide(L)'
;MEAVQRALAGESVKVIAHHLEITDPDYIYKWIDQYEMYGEVGLKRKIRNHPEMDKDFIIRELEMENEILKKYLQILKREGKQRNSK
;
A
#
# COMPACT_ATOMS: atom_id res chain seq x y z
N MET A 1 7.74 1.44 -8.62
CA MET A 1 7.17 0.16 -8.15
C MET A 1 7.91 -1.06 -8.68
N GLU A 2 8.65 -0.93 -9.79
CA GLU A 2 9.38 -2.03 -10.42
C GLU A 2 10.34 -2.79 -9.47
N ALA A 3 11.10 -2.08 -8.62
CA ALA A 3 12.03 -2.72 -7.67
C ALA A 3 11.33 -3.70 -6.71
N VAL A 4 10.17 -3.32 -6.15
CA VAL A 4 9.43 -4.13 -5.18
C VAL A 4 8.77 -5.32 -5.87
N GLN A 5 8.21 -5.13 -7.06
CA GLN A 5 7.59 -6.21 -7.84
C GLN A 5 8.61 -7.30 -8.21
N ARG A 6 9.81 -6.91 -8.64
CA ARG A 6 10.90 -7.85 -8.96
C ARG A 6 11.40 -8.60 -7.72
N ALA A 7 11.50 -7.91 -6.59
CA ALA A 7 11.87 -8.55 -5.33
C ALA A 7 10.82 -9.58 -4.87
N LEU A 8 9.52 -9.26 -4.99
CA LEU A 8 8.42 -10.20 -4.70
C LEU A 8 8.37 -11.37 -5.68
N ALA A 9 8.85 -11.19 -6.92
CA ALA A 9 9.04 -12.28 -7.88
C ALA A 9 10.24 -13.19 -7.57
N GLY A 10 10.99 -12.91 -6.49
CA GLY A 10 12.12 -13.71 -6.03
C GLY A 10 13.48 -13.29 -6.59
N GLU A 11 13.57 -12.16 -7.29
CA GLU A 11 14.86 -11.63 -7.74
C GLU A 11 15.68 -11.09 -6.57
N SER A 12 17.01 -11.28 -6.62
CA SER A 12 17.92 -10.78 -5.58
C SER A 12 17.94 -9.25 -5.55
N VAL A 13 17.76 -8.69 -4.35
CA VAL A 13 17.84 -7.24 -4.10
C VAL A 13 19.10 -6.60 -4.65
N LYS A 14 20.24 -7.30 -4.60
CA LYS A 14 21.52 -6.80 -5.14
C LYS A 14 21.49 -6.66 -6.66
N VAL A 15 20.87 -7.63 -7.34
CA VAL A 15 20.71 -7.62 -8.82
C VAL A 15 19.75 -6.52 -9.22
N ILE A 16 18.64 -6.37 -8.49
CA ILE A 16 17.67 -5.29 -8.72
C ILE A 16 18.32 -3.93 -8.53
N ALA A 17 19.07 -3.73 -7.44
CA ALA A 17 19.76 -2.46 -7.17
C ALA A 17 20.78 -2.11 -8.27
N HIS A 18 21.54 -3.10 -8.75
CA HIS A 18 22.46 -2.92 -9.86
C HIS A 18 21.74 -2.55 -11.16
N HIS A 19 20.65 -3.24 -11.51
CA HIS A 19 19.88 -2.96 -12.73
C HIS A 19 19.15 -1.61 -12.69
N LEU A 20 18.72 -1.17 -11.52
CA LEU A 20 17.98 0.09 -11.35
C LEU A 20 18.89 1.25 -10.91
N GLU A 21 20.21 1.04 -10.92
CA GLU A 21 21.23 2.02 -10.52
C GLU A 21 20.96 2.63 -9.13
N ILE A 22 20.41 1.82 -8.21
CA ILE A 22 20.11 2.23 -6.86
C ILE A 22 21.41 2.18 -6.04
N THR A 23 21.80 3.34 -5.53
CA THR A 23 23.05 3.53 -4.76
C THR A 23 23.10 2.67 -3.50
N ASP A 24 21.96 2.53 -2.81
CA ASP A 24 21.85 1.78 -1.57
C ASP A 24 20.72 0.73 -1.67
N PRO A 25 21.07 -0.56 -1.77
CA PRO A 25 20.10 -1.66 -1.80
C PRO A 25 19.17 -1.71 -0.59
N ASP A 26 19.54 -1.10 0.55
CA ASP A 26 18.69 -1.08 1.75
C ASP A 26 17.38 -0.31 1.55
N TYR A 27 17.32 0.59 0.56
CA TYR A 27 16.07 1.24 0.18
C TYR A 27 15.04 0.26 -0.37
N ILE A 28 15.49 -0.79 -1.05
CA ILE A 28 14.58 -1.80 -1.60
C ILE A 28 13.93 -2.58 -0.46
N TYR A 29 14.68 -2.96 0.59
CA TYR A 29 14.10 -3.60 1.78
C TYR A 29 13.09 -2.68 2.47
N LYS A 30 13.42 -1.41 2.65
CA LYS A 30 12.47 -0.42 3.20
C LYS A 30 11.21 -0.31 2.34
N TRP A 31 11.33 -0.32 1.02
CA TRP A 31 10.17 -0.28 0.13
C TRP A 31 9.34 -1.56 0.21
N ILE A 32 9.97 -2.73 0.36
CA ILE A 32 9.28 -4.00 0.60
C ILE A 32 8.49 -3.91 1.91
N ASP A 33 9.13 -3.50 3.02
CA ASP A 33 8.46 -3.35 4.32
C ASP A 33 7.26 -2.39 4.24
N GLN A 34 7.41 -1.24 3.57
CA GLN A 34 6.32 -0.28 3.38
C GLN A 34 5.19 -0.87 2.52
N TYR A 35 5.53 -1.67 1.51
CA TYR A 35 4.57 -2.32 0.63
C TYR A 35 3.82 -3.46 1.34
N GLU A 36 4.49 -4.26 2.17
CA GLU A 36 3.83 -5.29 2.97
C GLU A 36 2.87 -4.67 4.00
N MET A 37 3.28 -3.56 4.62
CA MET A 37 2.51 -2.91 5.68
C MET A 37 1.32 -2.10 5.15
N TYR A 38 1.50 -1.41 4.02
CA TYR A 38 0.53 -0.42 3.52
C TYR A 38 0.14 -0.64 2.06
N GLY A 39 0.63 -1.68 1.39
CA GLY A 39 0.43 -1.88 -0.05
C GLY A 39 1.05 -0.75 -0.88
N GLU A 40 0.47 -0.49 -2.05
CA GLU A 40 0.96 0.54 -2.98
C GLU A 40 1.00 1.95 -2.38
N VAL A 41 0.11 2.27 -1.43
CA VAL A 41 0.10 3.60 -0.80
C VAL A 41 1.33 3.85 0.08
N GLY A 42 1.96 2.80 0.61
CA GLY A 42 3.22 2.88 1.36
C GLY A 42 4.42 3.32 0.51
N LEU A 43 4.34 3.11 -0.80
CA LEU A 43 5.38 3.52 -1.75
C LEU A 43 5.20 4.96 -2.27
N LYS A 44 4.07 5.60 -1.97
CA LYS A 44 3.85 7.00 -2.35
C LYS A 44 4.76 7.89 -1.50
N ARG A 45 5.44 8.84 -2.16
CA ARG A 45 6.27 9.82 -1.46
C ARG A 45 5.40 10.59 -0.46
N LYS A 46 5.80 10.59 0.81
CA LYS A 46 5.22 11.51 1.80
C LYS A 46 5.48 12.94 1.31
N ILE A 47 4.43 13.64 0.92
CA ILE A 47 4.50 15.05 0.54
C ILE A 47 4.86 15.81 1.82
N ARG A 48 6.14 16.16 1.96
CA ARG A 48 6.68 16.66 3.22
C ARG A 48 6.31 18.13 3.49
N ASN A 49 5.73 18.83 2.52
CA ASN A 49 5.27 20.22 2.64
C ASN A 49 3.99 20.43 1.82
N HIS A 50 2.82 20.38 2.46
CA HIS A 50 1.67 21.18 2.03
C HIS A 50 1.31 22.08 3.21
N PRO A 51 1.66 23.38 3.18
CA PRO A 51 1.33 24.30 4.26
C PRO A 51 -0.18 24.52 4.48
N GLU A 52 -1.04 24.06 3.56
CA GLU A 52 -2.50 24.25 3.63
C GLU A 52 -3.26 23.09 2.97
N MET A 53 -3.03 21.84 3.36
CA MET A 53 -4.12 20.88 3.26
C MET A 53 -4.79 20.84 4.62
N ASP A 54 -6.03 21.30 4.67
CA ASP A 54 -6.86 21.25 5.87
C ASP A 54 -6.88 19.81 6.37
N LYS A 55 -6.22 19.59 7.51
CA LYS A 55 -6.11 18.26 8.10
C LYS A 55 -7.49 17.68 8.37
N ASP A 56 -8.48 18.53 8.64
CA ASP A 56 -9.85 18.10 8.86
C ASP A 56 -10.51 17.61 7.58
N PHE A 57 -10.17 18.18 6.42
CA PHE A 57 -10.63 17.68 5.11
C PHE A 57 -10.07 16.29 4.84
N ILE A 58 -8.76 16.09 5.05
CA ILE A 58 -8.11 14.77 4.88
C ILE A 58 -8.71 13.74 5.84
N ILE A 59 -8.92 14.12 7.11
CA ILE A 59 -9.53 13.22 8.10
C ILE A 59 -10.93 12.82 7.66
N ARG A 60 -11.77 13.77 7.22
CA ARG A 60 -13.13 13.47 6.73
C ARG A 60 -13.13 12.54 5.52
N GLU A 61 -12.23 12.77 4.56
CA GLU A 61 -12.10 11.91 3.38
C GLU A 61 -11.72 10.47 3.79
N LEU A 62 -10.73 10.32 4.68
CA LEU A 62 -10.31 9.02 5.20
C LEU A 62 -11.40 8.33 6.03
N GLU A 63 -12.18 9.07 6.82
CA GLU A 63 -13.32 8.53 7.56
C GLU A 63 -14.42 8.03 6.61
N MET A 64 -14.74 8.80 5.57
CA MET A 64 -15.70 8.38 4.55
C MET A 64 -15.24 7.11 3.81
N GLU A 65 -13.98 7.06 3.37
CA GLU A 65 -13.42 5.88 2.72
C GLU A 65 -13.49 4.65 3.65
N ASN A 66 -13.16 4.81 4.93
CA ASN A 66 -13.26 3.74 5.92
C ASN A 66 -14.69 3.24 6.10
N GLU A 67 -15.68 4.13 6.14
CA GLU A 67 -17.09 3.72 6.28
C GLU A 67 -17.59 2.95 5.05
N ILE A 68 -17.22 3.38 3.83
CA ILE A 68 -17.53 2.66 2.59
C ILE A 68 -16.90 1.27 2.60
N LEU A 69 -15.62 1.17 2.96
CA LEU A 69 -14.89 -0.11 3.03
C LEU A 69 -15.51 -1.06 4.07
N LYS A 70 -15.86 -0.55 5.26
CA LYS A 70 -16.58 -1.34 6.28
C LYS A 70 -17.90 -1.87 5.73
N LYS A 71 -18.66 -1.05 5.00
CA LYS A 71 -19.93 -1.46 4.41
C LYS A 71 -19.74 -2.53 3.35
N TYR A 72 -18.75 -2.38 2.48
CA TYR A 72 -18.39 -3.37 1.46
C TYR A 72 -18.03 -4.72 2.10
N LEU A 73 -17.19 -4.72 3.14
CA LEU A 73 -16.83 -5.92 3.88
C LEU A 73 -18.04 -6.61 4.54
N GLN A 74 -19.01 -5.84 5.06
CA GLN A 74 -20.24 -6.41 5.62
C GLN A 74 -21.07 -7.14 4.55
N ILE A 75 -21.19 -6.56 3.35
CA ILE A 75 -21.90 -7.17 2.22
C ILE A 75 -21.21 -8.46 1.82
N LEU A 76 -19.89 -8.44 1.62
CA LEU A 76 -19.11 -9.63 1.27
C LEU A 76 -19.25 -10.75 2.30
N LYS A 77 -19.16 -10.43 3.61
CA LYS A 77 -19.34 -11.41 4.69
C LYS A 77 -20.76 -12.01 4.67
N ARG A 78 -21.77 -11.22 4.36
CA ARG A 78 -23.17 -11.67 4.25
C ARG A 78 -23.34 -12.62 3.07
N GLU A 79 -22.82 -12.27 1.90
CA GLU A 79 -22.88 -13.10 0.69
C GLU A 79 -22.10 -14.41 0.85
N GLY A 80 -20.90 -14.36 1.46
CA GLY A 80 -20.11 -15.55 1.76
C GLY A 80 -20.84 -16.52 2.70
N LYS A 81 -21.50 -16.01 3.76
CA LYS A 81 -22.34 -16.84 4.65
C LYS A 81 -23.54 -17.46 3.93
N GLN A 82 -24.19 -16.70 3.04
CA GLN A 82 -25.33 -17.22 2.26
C GLN A 82 -24.91 -18.30 1.25
N ARG A 83 -23.72 -18.19 0.67
CA ARG A 83 -23.16 -19.21 -0.24
C ARG A 83 -22.75 -20.49 0.49
N ASN A 84 -22.24 -20.39 1.72
CA ASN A 84 -21.78 -21.56 2.50
C ASN A 84 -22.91 -22.30 3.26
N SER A 85 -24.15 -21.81 3.16
CA SER A 85 -25.33 -22.37 3.82
C SER A 85 -26.31 -23.02 2.82
N LYS A 86 -25.88 -23.19 1.56
CA LYS A 86 -26.51 -24.00 0.52
C LYS A 86 -25.59 -25.16 0.18
#